data_AF-A0A077ZIS5-F1
#
_entry.id   AF-A0A077ZIS5-F1
#
_cell.length_a   1.000
_cell.length_b   1.000
_cell.length_c   1.000
_cell.angle_alpha   90.00
_cell.angle_beta   90.00
_cell.angle_gamma   90.00
#
_symmetry.space_group_name_H-M   'P 1'
#
loop_
_entity.id
_entity.type
_entity.pdbx_description
1 polymer ?
#
loop_
_entity_poly.entity_id
_entity_poly.type
_entity_poly.pdbx_seq_one_letter_code
_entity_poly.pdbx_strand_id
1 'polypeptide(L)'
;MKENARCGPNERFTYCGTACPTTCDDVRNPNYNKQCTMECVIGCQCEPGYVRNEQNNCVMKSHCPIIPGPTVEEILERLKLSAV
;
A
#
# COMPACT_ATOMS: atom_id res chain seq x y z
N MET A 1 14.82 -20.49 -15.28
CA MET A 1 13.92 -19.32 -15.19
C MET A 1 14.57 -18.32 -14.23
N LYS A 2 14.96 -17.13 -14.68
CA LYS A 2 15.39 -16.05 -13.76
C LYS A 2 14.22 -15.08 -13.66
N GLU A 3 13.15 -15.51 -13.00
CA GLU A 3 11.87 -14.79 -12.93
C GLU A 3 12.04 -13.40 -12.29
N ASN A 4 13.04 -13.24 -11.42
CA ASN A 4 13.43 -11.95 -10.83
C ASN A 4 14.20 -11.02 -11.77
N ALA A 5 14.68 -11.46 -12.95
CA ALA A 5 15.47 -10.59 -13.83
C ALA A 5 14.67 -9.41 -14.42
N ARG A 6 13.34 -9.41 -14.26
CA ARG A 6 12.44 -8.38 -14.80
C ARG A 6 11.80 -7.48 -13.73
N CYS A 7 11.92 -7.83 -12.45
CA CYS A 7 11.27 -7.11 -11.37
C CYS A 7 12.30 -6.42 -10.46
N GLY A 8 11.84 -5.42 -9.71
CA GLY A 8 12.66 -4.69 -8.76
C GLY A 8 13.01 -5.53 -7.53
N PRO A 9 13.79 -4.96 -6.60
CA PRO A 9 14.08 -5.59 -5.32
C PRO A 9 12.79 -5.94 -4.55
N ASN A 10 12.75 -7.14 -3.96
CA ASN A 10 11.62 -7.68 -3.21
C ASN A 10 10.30 -7.76 -4.00
N GLU A 11 10.40 -7.88 -5.31
CA GLU A 11 9.27 -8.13 -6.19
C GLU A 11 9.39 -9.48 -6.91
N ARG A 12 8.23 -10.07 -7.18
CA ARG A 12 8.07 -11.21 -8.08
C ARG A 12 7.16 -10.87 -9.24
N PHE A 13 7.45 -11.45 -10.39
CA PHE A 13 6.52 -11.44 -11.51
C PHE A 13 5.33 -12.37 -11.20
N THR A 14 4.12 -11.97 -11.58
CA THR A 14 2.93 -12.81 -11.47
C THR A 14 2.02 -12.62 -12.68
N TYR A 15 1.33 -13.69 -13.07
CA TYR A 15 0.29 -13.69 -14.09
C TYR A 15 -1.10 -13.31 -13.54
N CYS A 16 -1.30 -13.43 -12.23
CA CYS A 16 -2.47 -12.89 -11.56
C CYS A 16 -2.05 -12.33 -10.21
N GLY A 17 -1.90 -11.03 -10.16
CA GLY A 17 -1.67 -10.28 -8.93
C GLY A 17 -2.84 -9.35 -8.62
N THR A 18 -2.91 -8.85 -7.39
CA THR A 18 -3.96 -7.90 -6.98
C THR A 18 -3.82 -6.55 -7.70
N ALA A 19 -4.92 -5.98 -8.21
CA ALA A 19 -4.99 -4.57 -8.63
C ALA A 19 -4.89 -3.58 -7.45
N CYS A 20 -5.00 -4.09 -6.23
CA CYS A 20 -5.12 -3.35 -4.98
C CYS A 20 -4.01 -3.79 -4.01
N PRO A 21 -2.73 -3.46 -4.27
CA PRO A 21 -1.62 -3.90 -3.44
C PRO A 21 -1.72 -3.33 -2.03
N THR A 22 -1.25 -4.11 -1.05
CA THR A 22 -1.11 -3.62 0.34
C THR A 22 0.02 -2.60 0.39
N THR A 23 -0.25 -1.46 1.00
CA THR A 23 0.69 -0.34 1.15
C THR A 23 1.09 -0.14 2.61
N CYS A 24 2.09 0.71 2.84
CA CYS A 24 2.39 1.17 4.19
C CYS A 24 1.25 1.96 4.85
N ASP A 25 0.30 2.51 4.09
CA ASP A 25 -0.89 3.14 4.67
C ASP A 25 -1.84 2.09 5.27
N ASP A 26 -2.06 0.99 4.54
CA ASP A 26 -2.87 -0.14 5.02
C ASP A 26 -2.29 -0.76 6.32
N VAL A 27 -0.96 -0.74 6.46
CA VAL A 27 -0.27 -1.21 7.68
C VAL A 27 -0.53 -0.29 8.89
N ARG A 28 -0.63 1.03 8.67
CA ARG A 28 -0.89 2.02 9.74
C ARG A 28 -2.36 2.09 10.11
N ASN A 29 -3.23 1.82 9.15
CA ASN A 29 -4.67 1.89 9.29
C ASN A 29 -5.30 0.48 9.20
N PRO A 30 -4.96 -0.46 10.11
CA PRO A 30 -5.40 -1.85 10.00
C PRO A 30 -6.93 -2.02 10.13
N ASN A 31 -7.62 -1.02 10.68
CA ASN A 31 -9.09 -1.03 10.81
C ASN A 31 -9.81 -0.45 9.58
N TYR A 32 -9.07 0.09 8.60
CA TYR A 32 -9.66 0.60 7.38
C TYR A 32 -10.00 -0.57 6.44
N ASN A 33 -11.30 -0.79 6.21
CA ASN A 33 -11.79 -1.81 5.30
C ASN A 33 -11.64 -1.34 3.85
N LYS A 34 -10.41 -1.46 3.32
CA LYS A 34 -10.12 -1.21 1.92
C LYS A 34 -10.93 -2.15 1.03
N GLN A 35 -11.84 -1.61 0.23
CA GLN A 35 -12.55 -2.38 -0.78
C GLN A 35 -11.64 -2.60 -1.98
N CYS A 36 -11.36 -3.85 -2.30
CA CYS A 36 -10.55 -4.24 -3.46
C CYS A 36 -11.38 -5.11 -4.41
N THR A 37 -11.13 -4.99 -5.72
CA THR A 37 -11.68 -5.91 -6.73
C THR A 37 -10.91 -7.22 -6.74
N MET A 38 -11.53 -8.28 -7.28
CA MET A 38 -10.86 -9.57 -7.54
C MET A 38 -10.17 -9.60 -8.91
N GLU A 39 -9.89 -8.43 -9.49
CA GLU A 39 -9.25 -8.31 -10.80
C GLU A 39 -7.76 -8.71 -10.72
N CYS A 40 -7.33 -9.51 -11.69
CA CYS A 40 -5.93 -9.90 -11.86
C CYS A 40 -5.17 -8.86 -12.69
N VAL A 41 -4.03 -8.39 -12.18
CA VAL A 41 -3.06 -7.60 -12.94
C VAL A 41 -1.81 -8.45 -13.17
N ILE A 42 -1.40 -8.59 -14.44
CA ILE A 42 -0.14 -9.22 -14.83
C ILE A 42 1.00 -8.22 -14.60
N GLY A 43 2.03 -8.59 -13.85
CA GLY A 43 3.18 -7.73 -13.61
C GLY A 43 3.97 -8.05 -12.34
N CYS A 44 4.85 -7.13 -11.94
CA CYS A 44 5.65 -7.25 -10.73
C CYS A 44 4.85 -6.83 -9.49
N GLN A 45 4.87 -7.68 -8.45
CA GLN A 45 4.22 -7.44 -7.17
C GLN A 45 5.19 -7.69 -6.02
N CYS A 46 4.95 -7.03 -4.89
CA CYS A 46 5.75 -7.27 -3.69
C CYS A 46 5.66 -8.74 -3.27
N GLU A 47 6.81 -9.28 -2.88
CA GLU A 47 6.89 -10.61 -2.28
C GLU A 47 6.03 -10.70 -1.01
N PRO A 48 5.62 -11.90 -0.57
CA PRO A 48 4.85 -12.07 0.64
C PRO A 48 5.58 -11.47 1.84
N GLY A 49 4.86 -10.71 2.67
CA GLY A 49 5.44 -9.99 3.81
C GLY A 49 5.98 -8.60 3.47
N TYR A 50 6.07 -8.23 2.19
CA TYR A 50 6.41 -6.89 1.72
C TYR A 50 5.16 -6.10 1.31
N VAL A 51 5.25 -4.79 1.45
CA VAL A 51 4.19 -3.82 1.09
C VAL A 51 4.79 -2.66 0.31
N ARG A 52 3.97 -1.95 -0.48
CA ARG A 52 4.43 -0.78 -1.24
C ARG A 52 4.51 0.46 -0.35
N ASN A 53 5.67 1.13 -0.35
CA ASN A 53 5.81 2.46 0.23
C ASN A 53 5.39 3.56 -0.79
N GLU A 54 5.46 4.83 -0.37
CA GLU A 54 5.10 5.99 -1.21
C GLU A 54 6.02 6.16 -2.43
N GLN A 55 7.26 5.67 -2.36
CA GLN A 55 8.22 5.67 -3.47
C GLN A 55 8.02 4.47 -4.41
N ASN A 56 6.92 3.72 -4.26
CA ASN A 56 6.61 2.50 -5.03
C ASN A 56 7.66 1.38 -4.88
N ASN A 57 8.34 1.30 -3.74
CA ASN A 57 9.27 0.20 -3.44
C ASN A 57 8.63 -0.81 -2.50
N CYS A 58 8.99 -2.08 -2.67
CA CYS A 58 8.57 -3.17 -1.79
C CYS A 58 9.47 -3.23 -0.55
N VAL A 59 8.90 -2.86 0.59
CA VAL A 59 9.57 -2.84 1.90
C VAL A 59 8.88 -3.81 2.86
N MET A 60 9.61 -4.35 3.84
CA MET A 60 8.98 -5.13 4.89
C MET A 60 7.99 -4.26 5.67
N LYS A 61 6.89 -4.84 6.15
CA LYS A 61 5.90 -4.10 6.98
C LYS A 61 6.52 -3.34 8.15
N SER A 62 7.55 -3.93 8.78
CA SER A 62 8.31 -3.32 9.89
C SER A 62 9.16 -2.11 9.48
N HIS A 63 9.40 -1.91 8.19
CA HIS A 63 10.15 -0.76 7.65
C HIS A 63 9.24 0.33 7.10
N CYS A 64 7.92 0.22 7.30
CA CYS A 64 7.03 1.34 7.03
C CYS A 64 7.36 2.50 7.99
N PRO A 65 7.48 3.75 7.49
CA PRO A 65 7.72 4.88 8.37
C PRO A 65 6.59 5.04 9.38
N ILE A 66 6.83 5.73 10.50
CA ILE A 66 5.76 6.25 11.35
C ILE A 66 5.44 7.66 10.86
N ILE A 67 4.16 7.94 10.62
CA ILE A 67 3.65 9.26 10.21
C ILE A 67 2.67 9.66 11.32
N PRO A 68 2.81 10.86 11.90
CA PRO A 68 1.82 11.37 12.84
C PRO A 68 0.47 11.48 12.13
N GLY A 69 -0.60 11.03 12.80
CA GLY A 69 -1.95 11.30 12.34
C GLY A 69 -2.27 12.80 12.35
N PRO A 70 -3.41 13.21 11.76
CA PRO A 70 -3.79 14.61 11.75
C PRO A 70 -4.02 15.15 13.17
N THR A 71 -3.71 16.43 13.39
CA THR A 71 -4.01 17.09 14.67
C THR A 71 -5.51 17.27 14.87
N VAL A 72 -5.93 17.57 16.09
CA VAL A 72 -7.35 17.86 16.39
C VAL A 72 -7.83 19.06 15.57
N GLU A 73 -6.98 20.09 15.43
CA GLU A 73 -7.26 21.26 14.61
C GLU A 73 -7.47 20.90 13.13
N GLU A 74 -6.59 20.07 12.55
CA GLU A 74 -6.71 19.59 11.17
C GLU A 74 -7.98 18.75 10.94
N ILE A 75 -8.36 17.91 11.92
CA ILE A 75 -9.60 17.13 11.88
C ILE A 75 -10.82 18.06 11.88
N LEU A 76 -10.85 19.04 12.79
CA LEU A 76 -11.97 19.98 12.91
C LEU A 76 -12.11 20.87 11.67
N GLU A 77 -11.01 21.27 11.03
CA GLU A 77 -11.05 22.02 9.78
C GLU A 77 -11.66 21.20 8.62
N ARG A 78 -11.29 19.91 8.49
CA ARG A 78 -11.90 19.02 7.49
C ARG A 78 -13.41 18.83 7.73
N LEU A 79 -13.84 18.78 8.98
CA LEU A 79 -15.26 18.64 9.32
C LEU A 79 -16.06 19.92 9.00
N LYS A 80 -15.48 21.11 9.20
CA LYS A 80 -16.14 22.39 8.86
C LYS A 80 -16.48 22.52 7.38
N LEU A 81 -15.69 21.94 6.46
CA LEU A 81 -15.96 21.97 5.01
C LEU A 81 -17.21 21.19 4.60
N SER A 82 -17.72 20.30 5.47
CA SER A 82 -18.96 19.55 5.22
C SER A 82 -20.23 20.26 5.68
N ALA A 83 -20.11 21.44 6.29
CA ALA A 83 -21.20 22.15 6.96
C ALA A 83 -21.76 23.38 6.20
N VAL A 84 -21.46 23.53 4.91
CA VAL A 84 -22.08 24.52 3.99
C VAL A 84 -22.79 23.76 2.88
#